data_AF-A0AA88GGM9-F1
#
_entry.id   AF-A0AA88GGM9-F1
#
_cell.length_a   1.000
_cell.length_b   1.000
_cell.length_c   1.000
_cell.angle_alpha   90.00
_cell.angle_beta   90.00
_cell.angle_gamma   90.00
#
_symmetry.space_group_name_H-M   'P 1'
#
loop_
_entity.id
_entity.type
_entity.pdbx_description
1 polymer ?
#
loop_
_entity_poly.entity_id
_entity_poly.type
_entity_poly.pdbx_seq_one_letter_code
_entity_poly.pdbx_strand_id
1 'polypeptide(L)'
;MITNPTPESEQQRNVWASMDDAPEESTNNNNTEQQFQNAKTGKIKRKLYALKKTRNEPYDTSMADASSSTSAPSSNFEEEETLQVADSSNNQTEEKGSSSRKKKHQHHHKSTPAQKSNYVAVRIASNRFTALKTEWESIYTPIVEKLHLQVRVNTKQQKVEIRIPPKKETMSTTEEEDDTEENESLKNLTKARDFVQAFMLGFAVEDALALLRLDDIYIESFDVKDVKRSLQGDHLSRAIARIAGKGGAVKFTIENATKTRIVVADARIHVMGSFANIQLARSAIVDLILGSPPGVVYNRLRVVSQRLKEQF
;
A
#
# COMPACT_ATOMS: atom_id res chain seq x y z
N MET A 1 -31.16 0.38 -60.82
CA MET A 1 -31.99 -0.14 -59.70
C MET A 1 -31.03 -0.58 -58.63
N ILE A 2 -30.81 0.29 -57.65
CA ILE A 2 -29.84 0.11 -56.56
C ILE A 2 -30.65 -0.43 -55.37
N THR A 3 -30.33 -1.64 -54.93
CA THR A 3 -31.01 -2.31 -53.82
C THR A 3 -30.30 -1.97 -52.51
N ASN A 4 -31.01 -1.28 -51.62
CA ASN A 4 -30.57 -1.00 -50.25
C ASN A 4 -30.64 -2.27 -49.38
N PRO A 5 -29.67 -2.48 -48.47
CA PRO A 5 -29.80 -3.47 -47.40
C PRO A 5 -30.56 -2.92 -46.19
N THR A 6 -31.29 -3.81 -45.52
CA THR A 6 -32.07 -3.67 -44.29
C THR A 6 -31.25 -3.20 -43.09
N PRO A 7 -31.79 -2.37 -42.17
CA PRO A 7 -31.16 -2.10 -40.89
C PRO A 7 -31.80 -2.98 -39.79
N GLU A 8 -31.14 -4.08 -39.45
CA GLU A 8 -31.51 -4.91 -38.29
C GLU A 8 -30.26 -5.10 -37.41
N SER A 9 -29.81 -4.03 -36.74
CA SER A 9 -28.71 -4.11 -35.76
C SER A 9 -28.59 -2.92 -34.79
N GLU A 10 -29.69 -2.25 -34.44
CA GLU A 10 -29.67 -1.14 -33.46
C GLU A 10 -30.63 -1.34 -32.26
N GLN A 11 -30.78 -2.57 -31.76
CA GLN A 11 -31.61 -2.85 -30.56
C GLN A 11 -30.83 -3.24 -29.30
N GLN A 12 -29.53 -2.95 -29.21
CA GLN A 12 -28.80 -3.09 -27.94
C GLN A 12 -27.83 -1.94 -27.70
N ARG A 13 -28.33 -0.70 -27.75
CA ARG A 13 -27.68 0.45 -27.14
C ARG A 13 -28.73 1.29 -26.44
N ASN A 14 -28.39 1.74 -25.22
CA ASN A 14 -29.08 2.73 -24.40
C ASN A 14 -30.26 2.25 -23.52
N VAL A 15 -29.92 1.79 -22.31
CA VAL A 15 -30.86 1.70 -21.16
C VAL A 15 -30.57 2.84 -20.16
N TRP A 16 -30.17 4.03 -20.62
CA TRP A 16 -30.01 5.20 -19.73
C TRP A 16 -30.37 6.56 -20.35
N ALA A 17 -31.04 6.58 -21.50
CA ALA A 17 -31.41 7.81 -22.21
C ALA A 17 -32.90 8.18 -22.02
N SER A 18 -33.43 8.10 -20.80
CA SER A 18 -34.84 8.48 -20.53
C SER A 18 -35.00 9.25 -19.22
N MET A 19 -34.12 10.22 -18.97
CA MET A 19 -34.26 11.11 -17.82
C MET A 19 -34.00 12.59 -18.15
N ASP A 20 -34.06 12.96 -19.44
CA ASP A 20 -33.97 14.36 -19.90
C ASP A 20 -35.13 14.63 -20.85
N ASP A 21 -36.33 14.75 -20.29
CA ASP A 21 -37.48 15.37 -20.95
C ASP A 21 -38.43 15.88 -19.85
N ALA A 22 -38.18 17.09 -19.38
CA ALA A 22 -39.11 17.86 -18.56
C ALA A 22 -39.41 19.18 -19.30
N PRO A 23 -40.69 19.59 -19.43
CA PRO A 23 -41.06 20.75 -20.22
C PRO A 23 -40.75 22.06 -19.49
N GLU A 24 -40.28 23.05 -20.25
CA GLU A 24 -40.16 24.44 -19.80
C GLU A 24 -41.55 25.03 -19.57
N GLU A 25 -41.85 25.43 -18.34
CA GLU A 25 -43.03 26.23 -18.00
C GLU A 25 -42.59 27.62 -17.52
N SER A 26 -42.96 28.62 -18.31
CA SER A 26 -42.73 30.04 -18.03
C SER A 26 -43.93 30.62 -17.29
N THR A 27 -43.78 31.02 -16.03
CA THR A 27 -44.71 31.99 -15.39
C THR A 27 -44.01 32.88 -14.36
N ASN A 28 -44.00 34.17 -14.71
CA ASN A 28 -44.07 35.40 -13.92
C ASN A 28 -43.45 35.53 -12.50
N ASN A 29 -42.49 36.44 -12.46
CA ASN A 29 -42.12 37.30 -11.33
C ASN A 29 -43.34 37.92 -10.60
N ASN A 30 -43.30 37.89 -9.27
CA ASN A 30 -43.48 39.05 -8.37
C ASN A 30 -43.67 38.58 -6.92
N ASN A 31 -42.59 38.17 -6.23
CA ASN A 31 -42.60 38.20 -4.76
C ASN A 31 -41.24 38.14 -4.04
N THR A 32 -40.11 38.24 -4.74
CA THR A 32 -38.78 38.05 -4.11
C THR A 32 -38.05 39.37 -3.83
N GLU A 33 -38.54 40.50 -4.35
CA GLU A 33 -37.91 41.82 -4.17
C GLU A 33 -38.29 42.52 -2.84
N GLN A 34 -39.11 41.90 -1.98
CA GLN A 34 -39.51 42.47 -0.68
C GLN A 34 -38.78 41.87 0.53
N GLN A 35 -37.94 40.84 0.37
CA GLN A 35 -37.22 40.23 1.49
C GLN A 35 -35.75 40.67 1.64
N PHE A 36 -35.19 41.44 0.70
CA PHE A 36 -33.79 41.88 0.76
C PHE A 36 -33.57 43.33 1.22
N GLN A 37 -34.62 44.06 1.62
CA GLN A 37 -34.49 45.47 2.07
C GLN A 37 -34.57 45.68 3.60
N ASN A 38 -34.83 44.64 4.41
CA ASN A 38 -34.98 44.79 5.87
C ASN A 38 -33.77 44.33 6.71
N ALA A 39 -32.60 44.12 6.10
CA ALA A 39 -31.37 43.72 6.80
C ALA A 39 -30.30 44.84 6.88
N LYS A 40 -30.70 46.11 6.78
CA LYS A 40 -29.81 47.28 6.94
C LYS A 40 -30.42 48.35 7.84
N THR A 41 -30.62 48.05 9.12
CA THR A 41 -30.63 49.07 10.20
C THR A 41 -30.40 48.36 11.54
N GLY A 42 -29.29 48.68 12.21
CA GLY A 42 -28.79 47.90 13.35
C GLY A 42 -29.39 48.24 14.72
N LYS A 43 -29.25 47.29 15.66
CA LYS A 43 -28.78 47.42 17.07
C LYS A 43 -29.38 46.29 17.94
N ILE A 44 -28.55 45.44 18.53
CA ILE A 44 -28.61 44.84 19.89
C ILE A 44 -27.27 44.05 20.05
N LYS A 45 -26.18 44.71 20.48
CA LYS A 45 -25.62 44.77 21.85
C LYS A 45 -25.26 43.41 22.50
N ARG A 46 -23.94 43.17 22.51
CA ARG A 46 -23.09 42.72 23.65
C ARG A 46 -23.84 42.38 24.95
N LYS A 47 -23.83 41.10 25.34
CA LYS A 47 -23.56 40.61 26.70
C LYS A 47 -23.78 39.09 26.75
N LEU A 48 -22.69 38.32 26.79
CA LEU A 48 -22.57 37.07 27.58
C LEU A 48 -21.15 36.52 27.49
N TYR A 49 -20.18 37.35 27.86
CA TYR A 49 -18.85 36.92 28.33
C TYR A 49 -18.40 37.93 29.38
N ALA A 50 -18.88 37.76 30.61
CA ALA A 50 -18.32 38.35 31.84
C ALA A 50 -19.03 37.77 33.07
N LEU A 51 -18.25 37.55 34.14
CA LEU A 51 -18.54 36.95 35.46
C LEU A 51 -18.54 35.41 35.48
N LYS A 52 -17.64 34.72 36.21
CA LYS A 52 -16.93 35.07 37.45
C LYS A 52 -15.50 34.55 37.49
N LYS A 53 -14.60 35.47 37.85
CA LYS A 53 -13.27 35.27 38.40
C LYS A 53 -13.37 35.37 39.93
N THR A 54 -13.01 34.30 40.63
CA THR A 54 -12.52 34.21 42.03
C THR A 54 -11.80 32.86 42.06
N ARG A 55 -10.56 32.65 42.50
CA ARG A 55 -9.71 33.30 43.50
C ARG A 55 -8.26 32.81 43.25
N ASN A 56 -7.29 33.69 43.46
CA ASN A 56 -5.84 33.43 43.43
C ASN A 56 -5.41 32.54 44.62
N GLU A 57 -4.37 31.72 44.42
CA GLU A 57 -3.28 31.46 45.37
C GLU A 57 -1.98 31.37 44.54
N PRO A 58 -0.93 32.13 44.89
CA PRO A 58 0.33 32.16 44.14
C PRO A 58 1.36 31.18 44.73
N TYR A 59 2.11 30.47 43.87
CA TYR A 59 3.36 29.84 44.32
C TYR A 59 4.49 30.85 44.25
N ASP A 60 5.13 31.01 45.40
CA ASP A 60 6.21 31.94 45.74
C ASP A 60 7.52 31.56 45.04
N THR A 61 8.17 32.57 44.45
CA THR A 61 9.53 32.51 43.92
C THR A 61 10.36 33.55 44.66
N SER A 62 10.97 33.18 45.79
CA SER A 62 12.19 33.83 46.29
C SER A 62 12.82 33.06 47.45
N MET A 63 13.98 32.45 47.21
CA MET A 63 15.08 32.51 48.19
C MET A 63 16.39 32.26 47.46
N ALA A 64 17.27 33.25 47.57
CA ALA A 64 18.67 33.21 47.19
C ALA A 64 19.53 32.76 48.38
N ASP A 65 20.73 32.29 48.02
CA ASP A 65 21.98 32.29 48.78
C ASP A 65 22.12 31.41 50.03
N ALA A 66 22.82 30.28 49.84
CA ALA A 66 23.85 29.83 50.76
C ALA A 66 24.95 29.08 49.99
N SER A 67 26.14 29.66 50.03
CA SER A 67 27.43 29.15 49.57
C SER A 67 27.90 27.90 50.34
N SER A 68 28.50 26.93 49.65
CA SER A 68 29.79 26.32 50.05
C SER A 68 30.29 25.28 49.02
N SER A 69 31.47 25.56 48.47
CA SER A 69 32.58 24.63 48.14
C SER A 69 32.36 23.11 48.28
N THR A 70 32.75 22.33 47.27
CA THR A 70 34.03 21.56 47.26
C THR A 70 34.14 20.60 46.06
N SER A 71 35.23 20.77 45.30
CA SER A 71 36.11 19.78 44.64
C SER A 71 35.57 18.54 43.91
N ALA A 72 36.01 18.43 42.65
CA ALA A 72 36.23 17.18 41.92
C ALA A 72 37.06 16.14 42.70
N PRO A 73 37.11 14.88 42.24
CA PRO A 73 38.39 14.48 41.66
C PRO A 73 38.28 13.65 40.38
N SER A 74 39.21 13.93 39.49
CA SER A 74 39.74 13.03 38.47
C SER A 74 40.75 12.10 39.12
N SER A 75 40.82 10.83 38.70
CA SER A 75 42.04 10.03 38.83
C SER A 75 42.20 9.11 37.63
N ASN A 76 43.24 9.40 36.85
CA ASN A 76 43.94 8.48 35.97
C ASN A 76 44.34 7.20 36.72
N PHE A 77 44.34 6.07 36.00
CA PHE A 77 45.49 5.15 36.01
C PHE A 77 45.57 4.46 34.64
N GLU A 78 46.79 4.46 34.10
CA GLU A 78 47.20 3.93 32.80
C GLU A 78 47.50 2.42 32.86
N GLU A 79 47.34 1.79 31.69
CA GLU A 79 48.08 0.62 31.12
C GLU A 79 47.99 -0.74 31.86
N GLU A 80 47.93 -1.91 31.21
CA GLU A 80 48.50 -2.35 29.94
C GLU A 80 47.77 -3.61 29.38
N GLU A 81 48.17 -4.00 28.18
CA GLU A 81 47.69 -5.07 27.28
C GLU A 81 47.47 -6.48 27.89
N THR A 82 46.55 -7.24 27.29
CA THR A 82 46.89 -8.45 26.49
C THR A 82 45.66 -9.12 25.88
N LEU A 83 45.77 -9.47 24.60
CA LEU A 83 44.86 -10.33 23.84
C LEU A 83 45.00 -11.80 24.28
N GLN A 84 43.89 -12.55 24.31
CA GLN A 84 43.64 -13.77 23.50
C GLN A 84 42.68 -14.76 24.18
N VAL A 85 41.59 -15.03 23.45
CA VAL A 85 40.94 -16.34 23.18
C VAL A 85 40.84 -17.33 24.35
N ALA A 86 39.64 -17.39 24.96
CA ALA A 86 39.21 -18.52 25.78
C ALA A 86 38.30 -19.44 24.95
N ASP A 87 38.87 -20.55 24.48
CA ASP A 87 38.15 -21.69 23.93
C ASP A 87 37.83 -22.65 25.10
N SER A 88 36.55 -22.87 25.39
CA SER A 88 36.11 -23.72 26.50
C SER A 88 35.53 -25.04 25.99
N SER A 89 36.27 -26.10 26.29
CA SER A 89 35.78 -27.33 26.91
C SER A 89 34.91 -28.27 26.06
N ASN A 90 35.60 -29.21 25.42
CA ASN A 90 35.08 -30.52 25.06
C ASN A 90 35.07 -31.43 26.30
N ASN A 91 33.93 -32.01 26.67
CA ASN A 91 33.90 -33.27 27.42
C ASN A 91 32.59 -34.02 27.15
N GLN A 92 32.72 -35.18 26.49
CA GLN A 92 31.67 -36.17 26.30
C GLN A 92 31.67 -37.17 27.46
N THR A 93 30.50 -37.49 28.00
CA THR A 93 30.27 -38.78 28.67
C THR A 93 28.78 -39.14 28.57
N GLU A 94 28.51 -40.39 28.18
CA GLU A 94 27.19 -41.01 28.04
C GLU A 94 26.69 -41.58 29.38
N GLU A 95 25.36 -41.55 29.63
CA GLU A 95 24.47 -42.73 29.76
C GLU A 95 23.19 -42.47 30.60
N LYS A 96 22.05 -42.86 30.00
CA LYS A 96 20.82 -43.51 30.52
C LYS A 96 19.94 -42.84 31.61
N GLY A 97 18.64 -42.72 31.29
CA GLY A 97 17.55 -42.95 32.26
C GLY A 97 16.24 -42.15 32.15
N SER A 98 15.21 -42.77 31.57
CA SER A 98 13.77 -42.66 31.91
C SER A 98 12.89 -41.44 31.52
N SER A 99 11.93 -41.74 30.63
CA SER A 99 10.49 -41.37 30.62
C SER A 99 10.01 -40.02 31.17
N SER A 100 9.51 -39.14 30.28
CA SER A 100 8.18 -38.52 30.46
C SER A 100 7.60 -37.95 29.15
N ARG A 101 6.35 -38.34 28.87
CA ARG A 101 5.48 -37.84 27.79
C ARG A 101 5.43 -36.30 27.72
N LYS A 102 5.60 -35.73 26.52
CA LYS A 102 4.86 -34.54 26.08
C LYS A 102 4.70 -34.54 24.56
N LYS A 103 3.47 -34.80 24.11
CA LYS A 103 2.99 -34.55 22.74
C LYS A 103 3.09 -33.06 22.43
N LYS A 104 3.63 -32.69 21.27
CA LYS A 104 3.19 -31.50 20.52
C LYS A 104 3.34 -31.78 19.02
N HIS A 105 2.20 -31.71 18.35
CA HIS A 105 2.01 -31.95 16.93
C HIS A 105 2.87 -30.97 16.11
N GLN A 106 3.83 -31.48 15.35
CA GLN A 106 4.35 -30.78 14.18
C GLN A 106 3.26 -30.85 13.11
N HIS A 107 2.61 -29.72 12.84
CA HIS A 107 1.80 -29.56 11.64
C HIS A 107 2.77 -29.54 10.45
N HIS A 108 3.03 -30.71 9.87
CA HIS A 108 3.44 -30.80 8.48
C HIS A 108 2.32 -30.20 7.64
N HIS A 109 2.52 -28.98 7.14
CA HIS A 109 1.77 -28.49 5.99
C HIS A 109 2.14 -29.40 4.81
N LYS A 110 1.36 -30.47 4.65
CA LYS A 110 1.34 -31.29 3.46
C LYS A 110 0.84 -30.37 2.34
N SER A 111 1.77 -29.80 1.57
CA SER A 111 1.43 -29.08 0.36
C SER A 111 0.73 -30.05 -0.57
N THR A 112 -0.59 -29.94 -0.67
CA THR A 112 -1.38 -30.62 -1.69
C THR A 112 -0.78 -30.26 -3.04
N PRO A 113 -0.56 -31.23 -3.95
CA PRO A 113 -0.06 -30.94 -5.29
C PRO A 113 -1.02 -29.95 -5.94
N ALA A 114 -0.48 -28.85 -6.45
CA ALA A 114 -1.24 -27.79 -7.08
C ALA A 114 -1.95 -28.37 -8.32
N GLN A 115 -3.24 -28.69 -8.18
CA GLN A 115 -4.10 -28.83 -9.35
C GLN A 115 -3.99 -27.52 -10.12
N LYS A 116 -3.61 -27.60 -11.42
CA LYS A 116 -3.65 -26.48 -12.36
C LYS A 116 -5.09 -25.98 -12.42
N SER A 117 -5.45 -25.06 -11.52
CA SER A 117 -6.79 -24.50 -11.49
C SER A 117 -6.86 -23.42 -12.55
N ASN A 118 -7.68 -23.64 -13.58
CA ASN A 118 -7.99 -22.66 -14.65
C ASN A 118 -8.81 -21.45 -14.16
N TYR A 119 -8.70 -21.15 -12.86
CA TYR A 119 -9.53 -20.25 -12.10
C TYR A 119 -8.73 -19.67 -10.93
N VAL A 120 -8.81 -18.36 -10.76
CA VAL A 120 -8.25 -17.65 -9.62
C VAL A 120 -9.29 -16.65 -9.09
N ALA A 121 -9.36 -16.51 -7.77
CA ALA A 121 -10.20 -15.50 -7.14
C ALA A 121 -9.37 -14.61 -6.20
N VAL A 122 -9.54 -13.30 -6.33
CA VAL A 122 -8.92 -12.28 -5.47
C VAL A 122 -9.99 -11.67 -4.58
N ARG A 123 -9.75 -11.62 -3.27
CA ARG A 123 -10.66 -10.99 -2.32
C ARG A 123 -10.58 -9.47 -2.41
N ILE A 124 -11.72 -8.81 -2.40
CA ILE A 124 -11.85 -7.36 -2.41
C ILE A 124 -11.90 -6.85 -0.98
N ALA A 125 -11.06 -5.87 -0.66
CA ALA A 125 -11.13 -5.15 0.61
C ALA A 125 -12.34 -4.20 0.61
N SER A 126 -13.05 -4.10 1.73
CA SER A 126 -14.29 -3.32 1.83
C SER A 126 -14.10 -1.83 1.51
N ASN A 127 -12.97 -1.25 1.91
CA ASN A 127 -12.58 0.13 1.63
C ASN A 127 -12.24 0.41 0.14
N ARG A 128 -12.07 -0.64 -0.68
CA ARG A 128 -11.67 -0.50 -2.10
C ARG A 128 -12.80 -0.80 -3.07
N PHE A 129 -13.97 -1.22 -2.60
CA PHE A 129 -15.09 -1.59 -3.48
C PHE A 129 -15.60 -0.41 -4.32
N THR A 130 -15.68 0.79 -3.75
CA THR A 130 -16.10 2.01 -4.48
C THR A 130 -15.11 2.38 -5.58
N ALA A 131 -13.82 2.30 -5.30
CA ALA A 131 -12.78 2.57 -6.29
C ALA A 131 -12.79 1.50 -7.41
N LEU A 132 -12.96 0.23 -7.05
CA LEU A 132 -13.09 -0.86 -8.02
C LEU A 132 -14.25 -0.61 -8.99
N LYS A 133 -15.41 -0.14 -8.49
CA LYS A 133 -16.57 0.16 -9.34
C LYS A 133 -16.30 1.32 -10.29
N THR A 134 -15.58 2.34 -9.83
CA THR A 134 -15.30 3.56 -10.60
C THR A 134 -14.28 3.29 -11.71
N GLU A 135 -13.23 2.54 -11.39
CA GLU A 135 -12.12 2.26 -12.31
C GLU A 135 -12.27 0.88 -12.99
N TRP A 136 -13.45 0.26 -12.89
CA TRP A 136 -13.68 -1.12 -13.38
C TRP A 136 -13.32 -1.27 -14.85
N GLU A 137 -13.70 -0.29 -15.68
CA GLU A 137 -13.44 -0.28 -17.11
C GLU A 137 -11.95 -0.35 -17.43
N SER A 138 -11.14 0.46 -16.76
CA SER A 138 -9.68 0.43 -16.90
C SER A 138 -9.04 -0.86 -16.38
N ILE A 139 -9.71 -1.61 -15.51
CA ILE A 139 -9.22 -2.88 -14.95
C ILE A 139 -9.60 -4.08 -15.82
N TYR A 140 -10.86 -4.22 -16.24
CA TYR A 140 -11.27 -5.41 -16.99
C TYR A 140 -10.78 -5.37 -18.44
N THR A 141 -10.72 -4.19 -19.07
CA THR A 141 -10.30 -4.01 -20.47
C THR A 141 -8.94 -4.65 -20.75
N PRO A 142 -7.84 -4.33 -20.04
CA PRO A 142 -6.53 -4.95 -20.31
C PRO A 142 -6.53 -6.46 -20.04
N ILE A 143 -7.36 -6.97 -19.13
CA ILE A 143 -7.42 -8.41 -18.83
C ILE A 143 -8.14 -9.17 -19.95
N VAL A 144 -9.25 -8.62 -20.47
CA VAL A 144 -10.03 -9.26 -21.54
C VAL A 144 -9.34 -9.11 -22.90
N GLU A 145 -8.81 -7.92 -23.20
CA GLU A 145 -8.25 -7.62 -24.52
C GLU A 145 -6.83 -8.15 -24.69
N LYS A 146 -5.95 -8.02 -23.68
CA LYS A 146 -4.53 -8.40 -23.82
C LYS A 146 -4.24 -9.83 -23.37
N LEU A 147 -4.96 -10.31 -22.36
CA LEU A 147 -4.73 -11.64 -21.78
C LEU A 147 -5.79 -12.66 -22.22
N HIS A 148 -6.87 -12.22 -22.87
CA HIS A 148 -7.98 -13.06 -23.32
C HIS A 148 -8.62 -13.89 -22.20
N LEU A 149 -8.67 -13.33 -20.98
CA LEU A 149 -9.27 -13.98 -19.82
C LEU A 149 -10.70 -13.48 -19.57
N GLN A 150 -11.51 -14.33 -18.94
CA GLN A 150 -12.83 -13.93 -18.46
C GLN A 150 -12.73 -13.43 -17.02
N VAL A 151 -13.35 -12.28 -16.75
CA VAL A 151 -13.37 -11.67 -15.41
C VAL A 151 -14.79 -11.40 -14.96
N ARG A 152 -15.09 -11.72 -13.71
CA ARG A 152 -16.39 -11.44 -13.07
C ARG A 152 -16.17 -10.89 -11.66
N VAL A 153 -16.98 -9.91 -11.26
CA VAL A 153 -17.06 -9.48 -9.86
C VAL A 153 -18.23 -10.17 -9.19
N ASN A 154 -17.95 -10.94 -8.14
CA ASN A 154 -18.96 -11.50 -7.25
C ASN A 154 -19.19 -10.54 -6.09
N THR A 155 -20.19 -9.67 -6.23
CA THR A 155 -20.51 -8.63 -5.23
C THR A 155 -20.93 -9.21 -3.87
N LYS A 156 -21.59 -10.38 -3.85
CA LYS A 156 -22.02 -11.03 -2.60
C LYS A 156 -20.85 -11.57 -1.80
N GLN A 157 -19.87 -12.18 -2.47
CA GLN A 157 -18.68 -12.75 -1.82
C GLN A 157 -17.51 -11.76 -1.74
N GLN A 158 -17.65 -10.56 -2.31
CA GLN A 158 -16.59 -9.56 -2.46
C GLN A 158 -15.31 -10.18 -3.06
N LYS A 159 -15.45 -10.84 -4.20
CA LYS A 159 -14.33 -11.46 -4.93
C LYS A 159 -14.34 -11.06 -6.39
N VAL A 160 -13.16 -10.82 -6.93
CA VAL A 160 -12.93 -10.79 -8.38
C VAL A 160 -12.51 -12.20 -8.79
N GLU A 161 -13.26 -12.78 -9.70
CA GLU A 161 -13.06 -14.12 -10.22
C GLU A 161 -12.50 -14.01 -11.64
N ILE A 162 -11.38 -14.65 -11.89
CA ILE A 162 -10.68 -14.67 -13.17
C ILE A 162 -10.62 -16.12 -13.65
N ARG A 163 -11.06 -16.37 -14.87
CA ARG A 163 -11.17 -17.70 -15.46
C ARG A 163 -10.55 -17.71 -16.85
N ILE A 164 -9.86 -18.80 -17.16
CA ILE A 164 -9.44 -19.08 -18.54
C ILE A 164 -10.70 -19.55 -19.31
N PRO A 165 -11.07 -18.89 -20.42
CA PRO A 165 -12.21 -19.34 -21.22
C PRO A 165 -11.99 -20.79 -21.70
N PRO A 166 -13.03 -21.62 -21.77
CA PRO A 166 -12.91 -22.93 -22.38
C PRO A 166 -12.49 -22.75 -23.86
N LYS A 167 -11.41 -23.42 -24.29
CA LYS A 167 -11.05 -23.49 -25.72
C LYS A 167 -12.28 -24.02 -26.47
N LYS A 168 -12.78 -23.27 -27.47
CA LYS A 168 -13.77 -23.82 -28.40
C LYS A 168 -13.01 -24.85 -29.23
N GLU A 169 -13.30 -26.13 -29.03
CA GLU A 169 -12.83 -27.25 -29.85
C GLU A 169 -13.10 -26.94 -31.32
N THR A 170 -12.15 -26.31 -32.01
CA THR A 170 -12.15 -26.19 -33.46
C THR A 170 -10.89 -26.93 -33.89
N MET A 171 -11.12 -28.09 -34.50
CA MET A 171 -10.12 -29.07 -34.92
C MET A 171 -8.84 -28.41 -35.47
N SER A 172 -7.73 -28.56 -34.78
CA SER A 172 -6.41 -28.65 -35.40
C SER A 172 -5.45 -29.36 -34.47
N THR A 173 -5.33 -30.66 -34.73
CA THR A 173 -4.18 -31.55 -34.57
C THR A 173 -2.86 -30.81 -34.34
N THR A 174 -2.22 -30.99 -33.17
CA THR A 174 -0.82 -31.41 -32.93
C THR A 174 -0.54 -31.30 -31.42
N GLU A 175 -0.35 -32.43 -30.73
CA GLU A 175 -0.30 -32.53 -29.25
C GLU A 175 0.88 -31.75 -28.60
N GLU A 176 1.94 -31.44 -29.35
CA GLU A 176 3.12 -30.73 -28.83
C GLU A 176 2.98 -29.19 -28.83
N GLU A 177 2.11 -28.62 -29.66
CA GLU A 177 1.87 -27.16 -29.69
C GLU A 177 0.88 -26.73 -28.59
N ASP A 178 -0.04 -27.61 -28.18
CA ASP A 178 -1.05 -27.35 -27.16
C ASP A 178 -0.44 -27.10 -25.76
N ASP A 179 0.64 -27.80 -25.40
CA ASP A 179 1.29 -27.67 -24.09
C ASP A 179 1.89 -26.27 -23.86
N THR A 180 2.33 -25.61 -24.94
CA THR A 180 2.95 -24.27 -24.86
C THR A 180 1.90 -23.19 -24.66
N GLU A 181 0.76 -23.27 -25.36
CA GLU A 181 -0.36 -22.33 -25.23
C GLU A 181 -1.05 -22.41 -23.86
N GLU A 182 -1.20 -23.64 -23.33
CA GLU A 182 -1.74 -23.82 -21.98
C GLU A 182 -0.83 -23.21 -20.92
N ASN A 183 0.49 -23.33 -21.09
CA ASN A 183 1.46 -22.73 -20.19
C ASN A 183 1.39 -21.20 -20.21
N GLU A 184 1.22 -20.61 -21.39
CA GLU A 184 1.05 -19.16 -21.55
C GLU A 184 -0.25 -18.66 -20.91
N SER A 185 -1.35 -19.38 -21.10
CA SER A 185 -2.64 -19.05 -20.48
C SER A 185 -2.58 -19.06 -18.95
N LEU A 186 -1.83 -20.01 -18.37
CA LEU A 186 -1.60 -20.07 -16.91
C LEU A 186 -0.72 -18.91 -16.41
N LYS A 187 0.30 -18.51 -17.18
CA LYS A 187 1.11 -17.32 -16.89
C LYS A 187 0.26 -16.06 -16.92
N ASN A 188 -0.57 -15.90 -17.95
CA ASN A 188 -1.49 -14.77 -18.09
C ASN A 188 -2.49 -14.70 -16.94
N LEU A 189 -3.01 -15.85 -16.48
CA LEU A 189 -3.87 -15.92 -15.30
C LEU A 189 -3.16 -15.43 -14.03
N THR A 190 -1.87 -15.76 -13.88
CA THR A 190 -1.04 -15.30 -12.76
C THR A 190 -0.78 -13.79 -12.85
N LYS A 191 -0.45 -13.26 -14.02
CA LYS A 191 -0.29 -11.82 -14.25
C LYS A 191 -1.57 -11.04 -13.95
N ALA A 192 -2.73 -11.55 -14.40
CA ALA A 192 -4.03 -10.94 -14.13
C ALA A 192 -4.37 -10.93 -12.64
N ARG A 193 -4.06 -12.04 -11.94
CA ARG A 193 -4.19 -12.11 -10.47
C ARG A 193 -3.34 -11.04 -9.81
N ASP A 194 -2.06 -10.94 -10.16
CA ASP A 194 -1.13 -10.02 -9.54
C ASP A 194 -1.49 -8.55 -9.84
N PHE A 195 -1.98 -8.27 -11.05
CA PHE A 195 -2.54 -6.97 -11.43
C PHE A 195 -3.73 -6.57 -10.55
N VAL A 196 -4.73 -7.44 -10.40
CA VAL A 196 -5.90 -7.17 -9.53
C VAL A 196 -5.45 -7.07 -8.07
N GLN A 197 -4.52 -7.91 -7.64
CA GLN A 197 -3.97 -7.87 -6.28
C GLN A 197 -3.24 -6.56 -6.01
N ALA A 198 -2.45 -6.03 -6.96
CA ALA A 198 -1.79 -4.74 -6.84
C ALA A 198 -2.80 -3.59 -6.64
N PHE A 199 -3.88 -3.58 -7.42
CA PHE A 199 -4.95 -2.60 -7.27
C PHE A 199 -5.67 -2.70 -5.91
N MET A 200 -5.84 -3.91 -5.39
CA MET A 200 -6.39 -4.14 -4.05
C MET A 200 -5.46 -3.65 -2.93
N LEU A 201 -4.13 -3.73 -3.12
CA LEU A 201 -3.14 -3.17 -2.20
C LEU A 201 -3.09 -1.63 -2.22
N GLY A 202 -3.76 -1.00 -3.20
CA GLY A 202 -3.90 0.46 -3.29
C GLY A 202 -2.97 1.12 -4.31
N PHE A 203 -2.32 0.35 -5.19
CA PHE A 203 -1.62 0.93 -6.34
C PHE A 203 -2.61 1.53 -7.34
N ALA A 204 -2.19 2.58 -8.03
CA ALA A 204 -2.94 3.15 -9.14
C ALA A 204 -3.03 2.15 -10.29
N VAL A 205 -4.12 2.19 -11.07
CA VAL A 205 -4.32 1.29 -12.21
C VAL A 205 -3.21 1.46 -13.25
N GLU A 206 -2.79 2.69 -13.51
CA GLU A 206 -1.70 3.01 -14.44
C GLU A 206 -0.38 2.34 -14.05
N ASP A 207 -0.05 2.33 -12.76
CA ASP A 207 1.16 1.69 -12.26
C ASP A 207 1.01 0.16 -12.28
N ALA A 208 -0.16 -0.37 -11.91
CA ALA A 208 -0.43 -1.80 -11.94
C ALA A 208 -0.35 -2.37 -13.36
N LEU A 209 -0.70 -1.58 -14.40
CA LEU A 209 -0.56 -2.00 -15.81
C LEU A 209 0.88 -2.38 -16.19
N ALA A 210 1.89 -1.89 -15.46
CA ALA A 210 3.28 -2.28 -15.68
C ALA A 210 3.50 -3.78 -15.46
N LEU A 211 2.80 -4.39 -14.50
CA LEU A 211 2.86 -5.84 -14.22
C LEU A 211 2.34 -6.70 -15.39
N LEU A 212 1.46 -6.14 -16.22
CA LEU A 212 0.97 -6.84 -17.41
C LEU A 212 1.94 -6.72 -18.59
N ARG A 213 2.81 -5.69 -18.58
CA ARG A 213 3.76 -5.40 -19.66
C ARG A 213 5.11 -6.08 -19.45
N LEU A 214 5.57 -6.15 -18.21
CA LEU A 214 6.94 -6.53 -17.83
C LEU A 214 6.89 -7.61 -16.75
N ASP A 215 7.69 -8.66 -16.95
CA ASP A 215 7.68 -9.87 -16.10
C ASP A 215 8.67 -9.78 -14.92
N ASP A 216 9.53 -8.76 -14.92
CA ASP A 216 10.57 -8.51 -13.92
C ASP A 216 10.14 -7.52 -12.83
N ILE A 217 8.86 -7.12 -12.81
CA ILE A 217 8.28 -6.28 -11.78
C ILE A 217 7.62 -7.14 -10.71
N TYR A 218 8.03 -6.92 -9.46
CA TYR A 218 7.54 -7.63 -8.30
C TYR A 218 6.85 -6.66 -7.33
N ILE A 219 6.06 -7.21 -6.41
CA ILE A 219 5.46 -6.47 -5.30
C ILE A 219 5.98 -7.07 -3.99
N GLU A 220 6.66 -6.27 -3.19
CA GLU A 220 7.06 -6.64 -1.82
C GLU A 220 6.17 -5.89 -0.82
N SER A 221 5.67 -6.61 0.18
CA SER A 221 4.86 -6.06 1.27
C SER A 221 5.55 -6.33 2.58
N PHE A 222 5.76 -5.29 3.38
CA PHE A 222 6.35 -5.43 4.71
C PHE A 222 5.63 -4.55 5.73
N ASP A 223 5.66 -4.95 7.00
CA ASP A 223 5.12 -4.18 8.11
C ASP A 223 6.24 -3.38 8.78
N VAL A 224 5.95 -2.13 9.18
CA VAL A 224 6.86 -1.31 9.97
C VAL A 224 7.25 -2.00 11.28
N LYS A 225 6.34 -2.81 11.83
CA LYS A 225 6.56 -3.59 13.06
C LYS A 225 7.62 -4.69 12.90
N ASP A 226 7.84 -5.19 11.69
CA ASP A 226 8.85 -6.22 11.42
C ASP A 226 10.28 -5.66 11.54
N VAL A 227 10.46 -4.37 11.22
CA VAL A 227 11.74 -3.67 11.30
C VAL A 227 12.09 -3.36 12.75
N LYS A 228 11.13 -2.83 13.51
CA LYS A 228 11.34 -2.50 14.92
C LYS A 228 10.06 -2.74 15.71
N ARG A 229 10.07 -3.85 16.44
CA ARG A 229 8.93 -4.34 17.25
C ARG A 229 8.44 -3.34 18.31
N SER A 230 9.33 -2.47 18.78
CA SER A 230 9.07 -1.48 19.83
C SER A 230 8.25 -0.27 19.37
N LEU A 231 7.97 -0.08 18.06
CA LEU A 231 7.13 1.04 17.62
C LEU A 231 5.67 0.78 17.99
N GLN A 232 5.18 1.51 18.99
CA GLN A 232 3.78 1.53 19.40
C GLN A 232 3.28 2.96 19.49
N GLY A 233 1.98 3.16 19.24
CA GLY A 233 1.29 4.46 19.35
C GLY A 233 1.99 5.57 18.57
N ASP A 234 2.36 6.64 19.29
CA ASP A 234 2.96 7.86 18.75
C ASP A 234 4.29 7.65 18.02
N HIS A 235 5.04 6.61 18.39
CA HIS A 235 6.29 6.30 17.71
C HIS A 235 6.02 5.72 16.32
N LEU A 236 4.98 4.89 16.17
CA LEU A 236 4.58 4.31 14.88
C LEU A 236 4.08 5.40 13.94
N SER A 237 3.18 6.27 14.40
CA SER A 237 2.67 7.39 13.59
C SER A 237 3.78 8.34 13.18
N ARG A 238 4.76 8.61 14.07
CA ARG A 238 5.95 9.40 13.74
C ARG A 238 6.84 8.74 12.68
N ALA A 239 7.04 7.43 12.75
CA ALA A 239 7.83 6.71 11.74
C ALA A 239 7.13 6.75 10.37
N ILE A 240 5.82 6.51 10.32
CA ILE A 240 5.03 6.63 9.09
C ILE A 240 5.11 8.06 8.53
N ALA A 241 5.02 9.07 9.40
CA ALA A 241 5.15 10.47 9.00
C ALA A 241 6.53 10.80 8.42
N ARG A 242 7.61 10.15 8.87
CA ARG A 242 8.95 10.31 8.28
C ARG A 242 9.06 9.70 6.89
N ILE A 243 8.41 8.56 6.66
CA ILE A 243 8.39 7.87 5.35
C ILE A 243 7.59 8.68 4.33
N ALA A 244 6.41 9.18 4.72
CA ALA A 244 5.61 10.03 3.84
C ALA A 244 6.30 11.39 3.63
N GLY A 245 6.77 12.03 4.71
CA GLY A 245 7.22 13.41 4.69
C GLY A 245 6.07 14.40 4.45
N LYS A 246 6.39 15.69 4.36
CA LYS A 246 5.41 16.74 4.08
C LYS A 246 4.80 16.53 2.69
N GLY A 247 3.50 16.25 2.64
CA GLY A 247 2.77 16.05 1.38
C GLY A 247 3.26 14.87 0.53
N GLY A 248 3.91 13.87 1.13
CA GLY A 248 4.47 12.75 0.38
C GLY A 248 5.85 13.02 -0.26
N ALA A 249 6.50 14.16 0.03
CA ALA A 249 7.76 14.54 -0.62
C ALA A 249 8.90 13.54 -0.43
N VAL A 250 9.02 12.92 0.76
CA VAL A 250 10.07 11.93 1.04
C VAL A 250 9.79 10.66 0.25
N LYS A 251 8.55 10.15 0.32
CA LYS A 251 8.08 9.00 -0.47
C LYS A 251 8.36 9.21 -1.96
N PHE A 252 7.95 10.35 -2.52
CA PHE A 252 8.13 10.66 -3.94
C PHE A 252 9.61 10.74 -4.34
N THR A 253 10.46 11.29 -3.47
CA THR A 253 11.91 11.34 -3.70
C THR A 253 12.52 9.94 -3.77
N ILE A 254 12.11 9.04 -2.88
CA ILE A 254 12.56 7.64 -2.88
C ILE A 254 12.06 6.95 -4.16
N GLU A 255 10.77 7.05 -4.47
CA GLU A 255 10.16 6.46 -5.67
C GLU A 255 10.91 6.84 -6.95
N ASN A 256 11.22 8.12 -7.13
CA ASN A 256 11.95 8.59 -8.31
C ASN A 256 13.43 8.16 -8.31
N ALA A 257 14.09 8.14 -7.14
CA ALA A 257 15.48 7.72 -7.03
C ALA A 257 15.65 6.23 -7.35
N THR A 258 14.73 5.38 -6.87
CA THR A 258 14.80 3.92 -7.03
C THR A 258 14.00 3.40 -8.23
N LYS A 259 13.24 4.25 -8.93
CA LYS A 259 12.30 3.85 -10.00
C LYS A 259 11.31 2.77 -9.51
N THR A 260 10.71 3.00 -8.34
CA THR A 260 9.71 2.12 -7.74
C THR A 260 8.42 2.89 -7.48
N ARG A 261 7.32 2.17 -7.26
CA ARG A 261 6.06 2.72 -6.76
C ARG A 261 5.84 2.24 -5.34
N ILE A 262 5.48 3.15 -4.43
CA ILE A 262 5.34 2.86 -3.01
C ILE A 262 3.93 3.24 -2.55
N VAL A 263 3.24 2.32 -1.90
CA VAL A 263 1.96 2.60 -1.22
C VAL A 263 2.16 2.42 0.27
N VAL A 264 1.76 3.44 1.03
CA VAL A 264 1.82 3.44 2.49
C VAL A 264 0.41 3.28 3.02
N ALA A 265 0.11 2.14 3.64
CA ALA A 265 -1.19 1.76 4.17
C ALA A 265 -1.08 1.51 5.69
N ASP A 266 -1.18 2.60 6.46
CA ASP A 266 -0.98 2.62 7.90
C ASP A 266 0.37 1.98 8.30
N ALA A 267 0.33 0.78 8.87
CA ALA A 267 1.52 0.03 9.29
C ALA A 267 2.16 -0.80 8.17
N ARG A 268 1.44 -1.06 7.07
CA ARG A 268 1.92 -1.86 5.95
C ARG A 268 2.39 -0.98 4.81
N ILE A 269 3.53 -1.35 4.24
CA ILE A 269 4.13 -0.65 3.12
C ILE A 269 4.27 -1.65 1.99
N HIS A 270 3.79 -1.24 0.82
CA HIS A 270 3.86 -2.01 -0.41
C HIS A 270 4.80 -1.30 -1.37
N VAL A 271 5.76 -2.03 -1.93
CA VAL A 271 6.73 -1.50 -2.90
C VAL A 271 6.65 -2.35 -4.15
N MET A 272 6.51 -1.69 -5.31
CA MET A 272 6.48 -2.32 -6.62
C MET A 272 7.69 -1.86 -7.44
N GLY A 273 8.35 -2.80 -8.11
CA GLY A 273 9.47 -2.52 -9.01
C GLY A 273 10.31 -3.75 -9.32
N SER A 274 11.48 -3.54 -9.94
CA SER A 274 12.47 -4.60 -10.13
C SER A 274 13.06 -5.03 -8.78
N PHE A 275 13.45 -6.29 -8.64
CA PHE A 275 13.95 -6.86 -7.39
C PHE A 275 15.09 -6.04 -6.75
N ALA A 276 16.10 -5.66 -7.54
CA ALA A 276 17.23 -4.86 -7.05
C ALA A 276 16.77 -3.46 -6.54
N ASN A 277 15.85 -2.84 -7.27
CA ASN A 277 15.31 -1.52 -6.93
C ASN A 277 14.42 -1.57 -5.68
N ILE A 278 13.65 -2.64 -5.52
CA ILE A 278 12.85 -2.89 -4.32
C ILE A 278 13.78 -2.98 -3.10
N GLN A 279 14.89 -3.73 -3.19
CA GLN A 279 15.82 -3.85 -2.07
C GLN A 279 16.45 -2.51 -1.68
N LEU A 280 16.77 -1.67 -2.66
CA LEU A 280 17.28 -0.31 -2.42
C LEU A 280 16.23 0.57 -1.73
N ALA A 281 15.00 0.57 -2.23
CA ALA A 281 13.88 1.31 -1.63
C ALA A 281 13.59 0.82 -0.21
N ARG A 282 13.59 -0.49 0.01
CA ARG A 282 13.39 -1.11 1.32
C ARG A 282 14.48 -0.68 2.30
N SER A 283 15.75 -0.70 1.91
CA SER A 283 16.84 -0.23 2.77
C SER A 283 16.66 1.24 3.16
N ALA A 284 16.25 2.11 2.23
CA ALA A 284 16.01 3.52 2.53
C ALA A 284 14.83 3.72 3.49
N ILE A 285 13.74 2.96 3.30
CA ILE A 285 12.57 3.01 4.19
C ILE A 285 12.93 2.49 5.59
N VAL A 286 13.70 1.41 5.68
CA VAL A 286 14.21 0.85 6.95
C VAL A 286 15.06 1.88 7.69
N ASP A 287 15.98 2.56 7.01
CA ASP A 287 16.81 3.62 7.62
C ASP A 287 15.94 4.73 8.22
N LEU A 288 14.88 5.15 7.51
CA LEU A 288 13.94 6.16 7.99
C LEU A 288 13.15 5.69 9.22
N ILE A 289 12.73 4.42 9.26
CA ILE A 289 12.04 3.81 10.40
C ILE A 289 12.97 3.72 11.62
N LEU A 290 14.24 3.35 11.41
CA LEU A 290 15.24 3.23 12.48
C LEU A 290 15.62 4.58 13.09
N GLY A 291 15.42 5.67 12.34
CA GLY A 291 15.59 7.02 12.85
C GLY A 291 16.66 7.83 12.12
N SER A 292 17.25 7.32 11.05
CA SER A 292 18.27 8.02 10.25
C SER A 292 17.72 9.33 9.67
N PRO A 293 18.45 10.45 9.77
CA PRO A 293 18.02 11.73 9.22
C PRO A 293 17.75 11.63 7.70
N PRO A 294 16.67 12.24 7.17
CA PRO A 294 16.34 12.16 5.74
C PRO A 294 17.49 12.61 4.81
N GLY A 295 18.29 13.60 5.22
CA GLY A 295 19.44 14.07 4.44
C GLY A 295 20.50 12.99 4.21
N VAL A 296 20.76 12.12 5.19
CA VAL A 296 21.70 11.00 5.04
C VAL A 296 21.14 9.97 4.07
N VAL A 297 19.85 9.65 4.17
CA VAL A 297 19.16 8.70 3.28
C VAL A 297 19.17 9.21 1.83
N TYR A 298 18.92 10.51 1.61
CA TYR A 298 18.97 11.10 0.27
C TYR A 298 20.36 11.05 -0.34
N ASN A 299 21.40 11.34 0.43
CA ASN A 299 22.77 11.26 -0.05
C ASN A 299 23.13 9.82 -0.45
N ARG A 300 22.74 8.84 0.38
CA ARG A 300 22.95 7.42 0.09
C ARG A 300 22.21 7.01 -1.19
N LEU A 301 20.93 7.37 -1.32
CA LEU A 301 20.14 7.08 -2.52
C LEU A 301 20.74 7.74 -3.75
N ARG A 302 21.17 9.00 -3.68
CA ARG A 302 21.80 9.69 -4.82
C ARG A 302 23.05 8.96 -5.31
N VAL A 303 23.94 8.56 -4.41
CA VAL A 303 25.17 7.82 -4.77
C VAL A 303 24.84 6.49 -5.43
N VAL A 304 23.89 5.73 -4.86
CA VAL A 304 23.50 4.43 -5.43
C VAL A 304 22.78 4.59 -6.77
N SER A 305 21.86 5.56 -6.89
CA SER A 305 21.17 5.85 -8.13
C SER A 305 22.10 6.33 -9.25
N GLN A 306 23.18 7.05 -8.93
CA GLN A 306 24.22 7.41 -9.90
C GLN A 306 24.94 6.16 -10.42
N ARG A 307 25.37 5.27 -9.52
CA ARG A 307 26.01 4.01 -9.90
C ARG A 307 25.11 3.12 -10.76
N LEU A 308 23.82 3.02 -10.42
CA LEU A 308 22.85 2.26 -11.20
C LEU A 308 22.59 2.85 -12.58
N LYS A 309 22.77 4.17 -12.76
CA LYS A 309 22.69 4.83 -14.07
C LYS A 309 23.95 4.66 -14.90
N GLU A 310 25.11 4.45 -14.28
CA GLU A 310 26.40 4.25 -14.98
C GLU A 310 26.59 2.81 -15.46
N GLN A 311 25.87 1.84 -14.88
CA GLN A 311 25.95 0.43 -15.25
C GLN A 311 25.18 0.06 -16.55
N PHE A 312 24.42 1.00 -17.13
CA PHE A 312 23.60 0.81 -18.32
C PHE A 312 23.70 2.03 -19.24
#